data_AF-A0A2V2PW20-F1
#
_entry.id   AF-A0A2V2PW20-F1
#
_cell.length_a   1.000
_cell.length_b   1.000
_cell.length_c   1.000
_cell.angle_alpha   90.00
_cell.angle_beta   90.00
_cell.angle_gamma   90.00
#
_symmetry.space_group_name_H-M   'P 1'
#
loop_
_entity.id
_entity.type
_entity.pdbx_description
1 polymer ?
#
loop_
_entity_poly.entity_id
_entity_poly.type
_entity_poly.pdbx_seq_one_letter_code
_entity_poly.pdbx_strand_id
1 'polypeptide(L)'
;MRSYQPDLTPPWKRSAPVPEVPAEPDLVVEEVATGFCGAVIRCEKTAQGPTVTLEDRFGKHRVFPMEPRGFLLEGKVVTLVRPAPGGPVRPTRTASGSVAVPGARARV
;
A
#
# COMPACT_ATOMS: atom_id res chain seq x y z
N MET A 1 -7.02 3.22 45.32
CA MET A 1 -7.52 3.96 44.13
C MET A 1 -7.61 2.97 42.97
N ARG A 2 -8.80 2.54 42.53
CA ARG A 2 -8.94 1.67 41.34
C ARG A 2 -9.02 2.58 40.11
N SER A 3 -8.02 2.48 39.25
CA SER A 3 -7.94 3.20 37.99
C SER A 3 -9.04 2.70 37.05
N TYR A 4 -9.96 3.57 36.65
CA TYR A 4 -10.99 3.28 35.65
C TYR A 4 -10.36 3.43 34.27
N GLN A 5 -10.19 2.33 33.53
CA GLN A 5 -9.78 2.36 32.11
C GLN A 5 -11.05 2.54 31.26
N PRO A 6 -11.18 3.61 30.45
CA PRO A 6 -12.43 3.92 29.74
C PRO A 6 -12.58 3.21 28.39
N ASP A 7 -11.68 2.31 28.00
CA ASP A 7 -11.82 1.60 26.72
C ASP A 7 -12.77 0.40 26.86
N LEU A 8 -14.05 0.65 26.57
CA LEU A 8 -15.14 -0.31 26.56
C LEU A 8 -15.24 -1.09 25.24
N THR A 9 -14.24 -1.02 24.35
CA THR A 9 -14.27 -1.74 23.09
C THR A 9 -14.07 -3.23 23.35
N PRO A 10 -15.09 -4.09 23.13
CA PRO A 10 -14.91 -5.51 23.37
C PRO A 10 -13.83 -6.07 22.41
N PRO A 11 -12.93 -6.94 22.88
CA PRO A 11 -11.76 -7.37 22.13
C PRO A 11 -12.09 -8.07 20.80
N TRP A 12 -13.30 -8.61 20.67
CA TRP A 12 -13.83 -9.26 19.46
C TRP A 12 -14.32 -8.28 18.38
N LYS A 13 -14.40 -6.96 18.67
CA LYS A 13 -14.67 -5.90 17.67
C LYS A 13 -13.40 -5.25 17.11
N ARG A 14 -12.20 -5.66 17.55
CA ARG A 14 -10.95 -5.08 17.05
C ARG A 14 -10.66 -5.64 15.65
N SER A 15 -10.72 -4.79 14.63
CA SER A 15 -10.25 -5.13 13.28
C SER A 15 -8.78 -5.50 13.33
N ALA A 16 -8.42 -6.65 12.76
CA ALA A 16 -7.03 -7.07 12.68
C ALA A 16 -6.21 -6.02 11.90
N PRO A 17 -4.95 -5.76 12.30
CA PRO A 17 -4.06 -4.90 11.54
C PRO A 17 -3.86 -5.48 10.13
N VAL A 18 -3.85 -4.60 9.12
CA VAL A 18 -3.53 -4.99 7.74
C VAL A 18 -2.04 -4.80 7.48
N PRO A 19 -1.43 -5.58 6.57
CA PRO A 19 -0.05 -5.37 6.17
C PRO A 19 0.16 -3.96 5.63
N GLU A 20 1.23 -3.32 6.08
CA GLU A 20 1.75 -2.10 5.45
C GLU A 20 2.72 -2.50 4.35
N VAL A 21 2.53 -1.92 3.16
CA VAL A 21 3.35 -2.21 1.98
C VAL A 21 3.94 -0.89 1.47
N PRO A 22 5.28 -0.79 1.33
CA PRO A 22 5.90 0.37 0.72
C PRO A 22 5.41 0.53 -0.73
N ALA A 23 4.97 1.73 -1.10
CA ALA A 23 4.57 2.05 -2.48
C ALA A 23 5.82 2.26 -3.36
N GLU A 24 6.54 1.17 -3.61
CA GLU A 24 7.69 1.13 -4.51
C GLU A 24 7.24 1.27 -5.98
N PRO A 25 8.07 1.88 -6.85
CA PRO A 25 7.79 1.91 -8.28
C PRO A 25 7.52 0.51 -8.85
N ASP A 26 6.64 0.44 -9.85
CA ASP A 26 6.21 -0.79 -10.53
C ASP A 26 5.39 -1.78 -9.66
N LEU A 27 5.15 -1.48 -8.37
CA LEU A 27 4.21 -2.24 -7.55
C LEU A 27 2.80 -2.11 -8.12
N VAL A 28 2.16 -3.23 -8.44
CA VAL A 28 0.78 -3.24 -8.96
C VAL A 28 -0.21 -3.43 -7.82
N VAL A 29 -1.14 -2.49 -7.71
CA VAL A 29 -2.20 -2.49 -6.70
C VAL A 29 -3.54 -2.11 -7.31
N GLU A 30 -4.61 -2.45 -6.62
CA GLU A 30 -5.96 -2.00 -6.92
C GLU A 30 -6.45 -1.07 -5.81
N GLU A 31 -7.05 0.07 -6.16
CA GLU A 31 -7.69 0.94 -5.18
C GLU A 31 -9.12 0.46 -4.87
N VAL A 32 -9.44 0.31 -3.59
CA VAL A 32 -10.63 -0.43 -3.11
C VAL A 32 -11.95 0.25 -3.49
N ALA A 33 -12.04 1.57 -3.44
CA ALA A 33 -13.29 2.28 -3.66
C ALA A 33 -13.68 2.33 -5.15
N THR A 34 -12.69 2.42 -6.05
CA THR A 34 -12.91 2.61 -7.48
C THR A 34 -12.56 1.41 -8.35
N GLY A 35 -11.90 0.39 -7.79
CA GLY A 35 -11.45 -0.80 -8.52
C GLY A 35 -10.34 -0.50 -9.55
N PHE A 36 -9.64 0.62 -9.39
CA PHE A 36 -8.61 1.01 -10.34
C PHE A 36 -7.31 0.25 -10.08
N CYS A 37 -6.93 -0.59 -11.03
CA CYS A 37 -5.70 -1.38 -10.99
C CYS A 37 -4.60 -0.72 -11.81
N GLY A 38 -3.43 -0.53 -11.21
CA GLY A 38 -2.28 0.06 -11.88
C GLY A 38 -0.97 -0.08 -11.10
N ALA A 39 0.13 0.19 -11.80
CA ALA A 39 1.48 0.22 -11.23
C ALA A 39 1.76 1.57 -10.56
N VAL A 40 2.40 1.55 -9.40
CA VAL A 40 2.90 2.76 -8.75
C VAL A 40 3.97 3.42 -9.63
N ILE A 41 3.75 4.67 -10.02
CA ILE A 41 4.72 5.46 -10.78
C ILE A 41 5.25 6.66 -9.99
N ARG A 42 4.54 7.08 -8.93
CA ARG A 42 4.93 8.22 -8.09
C ARG A 42 4.28 8.15 -6.72
N CYS A 43 5.01 8.61 -5.70
CA CYS A 43 4.48 8.91 -4.37
C CYS A 43 4.77 10.36 -4.02
N GLU A 44 3.79 11.07 -3.49
CA GLU A 44 3.89 12.50 -3.16
C GLU A 44 3.42 12.77 -1.73
N LYS A 45 3.95 13.85 -1.13
CA LYS A 45 3.40 14.44 0.09
C LYS A 45 2.55 15.64 -0.30
N THR A 46 1.26 15.60 -0.02
CA THR A 46 0.39 16.76 -0.17
C THR A 46 0.08 17.37 1.20
N ALA A 47 -0.64 18.49 1.23
CA ALA A 47 -1.11 19.10 2.48
C ALA A 47 -2.13 18.20 3.21
N GLN A 48 -2.87 17.39 2.47
CA GLN A 48 -3.92 16.49 2.97
C GLN A 48 -3.37 15.13 3.40
N GLY A 49 -2.18 14.75 2.94
CA GLY A 49 -1.55 13.48 3.29
C GLY A 49 -0.66 12.92 2.18
N PRO A 50 -0.14 11.69 2.35
CA PRO A 50 0.54 10.99 1.28
C PRO A 50 -0.42 10.55 0.17
N THR A 51 0.01 10.69 -1.08
CA THR A 51 -0.73 10.22 -2.26
C THR A 51 0.15 9.35 -3.13
N VAL A 52 -0.48 8.44 -3.88
CA VAL A 52 0.17 7.56 -4.86
C VAL A 52 -0.46 7.79 -6.24
N THR A 53 0.38 7.85 -7.26
CA THR A 53 -0.07 7.88 -8.66
C THR A 53 0.09 6.50 -9.26
N LEU A 54 -1.00 5.97 -9.80
CA LEU A 54 -1.07 4.66 -10.46
C LEU A 54 -1.23 4.83 -11.97
N GLU A 55 -0.51 4.02 -12.75
CA GLU A 55 -0.65 3.88 -14.20
C GLU A 55 -1.29 2.52 -14.54
N ASP A 56 -2.40 2.53 -15.30
CA ASP A 56 -2.99 1.29 -15.81
C ASP A 56 -2.31 0.78 -17.09
N ARG A 57 -2.71 -0.42 -17.55
CA ARG A 57 -2.17 -1.05 -18.76
C ARG A 57 -2.39 -0.27 -20.07
N PHE A 58 -3.27 0.72 -20.06
CA PHE A 58 -3.57 1.59 -21.20
C PHE A 58 -2.88 2.95 -21.08
N GLY A 59 -2.03 3.14 -20.07
CA GLY A 59 -1.30 4.39 -19.81
C GLY A 59 -2.13 5.45 -19.09
N LYS A 60 -3.30 5.12 -18.54
CA LYS A 60 -4.11 6.08 -17.78
C LYS A 60 -3.52 6.30 -16.40
N HIS A 61 -3.37 7.56 -16.00
CA HIS A 61 -2.85 7.94 -14.68
C HIS A 61 -3.97 8.42 -13.76
N ARG A 62 -3.94 7.97 -12.51
CA ARG A 62 -4.83 8.46 -11.45
C ARG A 62 -4.09 8.59 -10.13
N VAL A 63 -4.45 9.62 -9.37
CA VAL A 63 -3.89 9.90 -8.05
C VAL A 63 -4.88 9.45 -6.99
N PHE A 64 -4.39 8.75 -5.98
CA PHE A 64 -5.18 8.26 -4.85
C PHE A 64 -4.52 8.63 -3.52
N PRO A 65 -5.31 8.96 -2.48
CA PRO A 65 -4.77 9.10 -1.14
C PRO A 65 -4.32 7.75 -0.59
N MET A 66 -3.19 7.71 0.11
CA MET A 66 -2.67 6.48 0.73
C MET A 66 -3.36 6.22 2.08
N GLU A 67 -4.68 6.06 2.04
CA GLU A 67 -5.50 5.83 3.24
C GLU A 67 -5.28 4.42 3.80
N PRO A 68 -5.42 4.23 5.13
CA PRO A 68 -5.40 2.91 5.74
C PRO A 68 -6.40 1.98 5.07
N ARG A 69 -5.95 0.77 4.69
CA ARG A 69 -6.79 -0.25 4.03
C ARG A 69 -7.34 0.15 2.65
N GLY A 70 -6.80 1.19 2.02
CA GLY A 70 -7.30 1.74 0.76
C GLY A 70 -6.97 0.92 -0.49
N PHE A 71 -6.13 -0.12 -0.39
CA PHE A 71 -5.61 -0.83 -1.55
C PHE A 71 -5.69 -2.35 -1.40
N LEU A 72 -5.70 -3.04 -2.53
CA LEU A 72 -5.50 -4.48 -2.63
C LEU A 72 -4.16 -4.76 -3.32
N LEU A 73 -3.38 -5.65 -2.73
CA LEU A 73 -2.23 -6.29 -3.36
C LEU A 73 -2.57 -7.77 -3.56
N GLU A 74 -2.61 -8.22 -4.81
CA GLU A 74 -3.02 -9.60 -5.15
C GLU A 74 -4.38 -9.99 -4.53
N GLY A 75 -5.32 -9.04 -4.52
CA GLY A 75 -6.66 -9.22 -3.94
C GLY A 75 -6.71 -9.14 -2.40
N LYS A 76 -5.59 -8.90 -1.72
CA LYS A 76 -5.53 -8.78 -0.25
C LYS A 76 -5.46 -7.32 0.17
N VAL A 77 -6.29 -6.94 1.15
CA VAL A 77 -6.31 -5.58 1.70
C VAL A 77 -4.96 -5.24 2.34
N VAL A 78 -4.38 -4.12 1.92
CA VAL A 78 -3.14 -3.55 2.43
C VAL A 78 -3.29 -2.04 2.67
N THR A 79 -2.41 -1.50 3.50
CA THR A 79 -2.19 -0.06 3.59
C THR A 79 -0.90 0.28 2.86
N LEU A 80 -0.95 1.19 1.90
CA LEU A 80 0.27 1.69 1.29
C LEU A 80 0.95 2.71 2.20
N VAL A 81 2.26 2.57 2.35
CA VAL A 81 3.10 3.53 3.06
C VAL A 81 4.15 4.12 2.12
N ARG A 82 4.66 5.30 2.45
CA ARG A 82 5.70 5.93 1.63
C ARG A 82 6.91 4.99 1.53
N PRO A 83 7.48 4.77 0.33
CA PRO A 83 8.71 4.00 0.21
C PRO A 83 9.81 4.61 1.08
N ALA A 84 10.61 3.76 1.72
CA ALA A 84 11.80 4.23 2.43
C ALA A 84 12.69 5.01 1.44
N PRO A 85 13.38 6.07 1.88
CA PRO A 85 14.29 6.81 1.01
C PRO A 85 15.47 5.91 0.60
N GLY A 86 15.30 5.20 -0.51
CA GLY A 86 16.37 4.56 -1.27
C GLY A 86 16.99 5.57 -2.22
N GLY A 87 18.31 5.49 -2.42
CA GLY A 87 19.07 6.32 -3.36
C GLY A 87 18.54 6.26 -4.80
N PRO A 88 19.14 7.02 -5.73
CA PRO A 88 18.56 7.31 -7.05
C PRO A 88 18.09 6.04 -7.76
N VAL A 89 16.77 5.98 -8.02
CA VAL A 89 16.13 4.95 -8.82
C VAL A 89 16.69 5.05 -10.23
N ARG A 90 17.71 4.23 -10.54
CA ARG A 90 18.05 3.96 -11.93
C ARG A 90 16.84 3.32 -12.57
N PRO A 91 16.48 3.66 -13.82
CA PRO A 91 15.41 3.00 -14.54
C PRO A 91 15.83 1.55 -14.81
N THR A 92 15.55 0.66 -13.86
CA THR A 92 15.71 -0.78 -13.99
C THR A 92 14.41 -1.33 -14.54
N ARG A 93 14.08 -0.97 -15.79
CA ARG A 93 13.20 -1.82 -16.59
C ARG A 93 14.05 -3.00 -17.05
N THR A 94 14.12 -4.04 -16.23
CA THR A 94 14.54 -5.37 -16.71
C THR A 94 13.31 -6.09 -17.24
N ALA A 95 13.36 -6.50 -18.51
CA ALA A 95 12.28 -7.10 -19.28
C ALA A 95 11.88 -8.54 -18.83
N SER A 96 11.98 -8.84 -17.55
CA SER A 96 11.59 -10.12 -16.98
C SER A 96 10.98 -9.83 -15.61
N GLY A 97 9.66 -9.65 -15.58
CA GLY A 97 8.92 -9.28 -14.38
C GLY A 97 9.09 -10.33 -13.29
N SER A 98 9.73 -9.94 -12.19
CA SER A 98 9.70 -10.60 -10.88
C SER A 98 10.45 -9.73 -9.88
N VAL A 99 9.75 -9.02 -8.99
CA VAL A 99 10.39 -8.42 -7.81
C VAL A 99 10.13 -9.36 -6.64
N ALA A 100 11.21 -9.93 -6.13
CA ALA A 100 11.19 -10.79 -4.95
C ALA A 100 10.72 -9.99 -3.73
N VAL A 101 9.66 -10.46 -3.09
CA VAL A 101 9.26 -9.99 -1.75
C VAL A 101 10.22 -10.60 -0.74
N PRO A 102 11.05 -9.83 -0.01
CA PRO A 102 11.76 -10.36 1.13
C PRO A 102 10.79 -10.38 2.32
N GLY A 103 10.27 -11.56 2.68
CA GLY A 103 9.75 -11.76 4.04
C GLY A 103 8.44 -12.53 4.24
N ALA A 104 7.76 -13.02 3.20
CA ALA A 104 6.64 -13.93 3.43
C ALA A 104 7.18 -15.35 3.64
N ARG A 105 7.37 -15.77 4.89
CA ARG A 105 7.64 -17.18 5.23
C ARG A 105 6.53 -18.04 4.65
N ALA A 106 6.89 -18.91 3.72
CA ALA A 106 6.03 -20.00 3.25
C ALA A 106 5.73 -20.93 4.43
N ARG A 107 4.48 -21.38 4.55
CA ARG A 107 4.15 -22.57 5.33
C ARG A 107 3.59 -23.62 4.37
N VAL A 108 4.26 -24.77 4.37
CA VAL A 108 3.82 -26.06 3.82
C VAL A 108 2.53 -26.50 4.51
#